data_AF-A0A3D4TCU4-F1
#
_entry.id   AF-A0A3D4TCU4-F1
#
_cell.length_a   1.000
_cell.length_b   1.000
_cell.length_c   1.000
_cell.angle_alpha   90.00
_cell.angle_beta   90.00
_cell.angle_gamma   90.00
#
_symmetry.space_group_name_H-M   'P 1'
#
loop_
_entity.id
_entity.type
_entity.pdbx_description
1 polymer ?
#
loop_
_entity_poly.entity_id
_entity_poly.type
_entity_poly.pdbx_seq_one_letter_code
_entity_poly.pdbx_strand_id
1 'polypeptide(L)' 'DWKKPISCHLFPIKISRSELDPDMEYVNYEPREDLCRAACKLGTKLKVPVYQFLKDALIRKYGQEFYDTLSATAVHMKK' A
#
# COMPACT_ATOMS: atom_id res chain seq x y z
N ASP A 1 20.33 9.73 -4.03
CA ASP A 1 19.55 8.48 -3.92
C ASP A 1 18.38 8.44 -4.88
N TRP A 2 18.36 7.42 -5.75
CA TRP A 2 17.25 7.16 -6.64
C TRP A 2 16.17 6.35 -5.89
N LYS A 3 14.96 6.89 -5.77
CA LYS A 3 13.80 6.17 -5.25
C LYS A 3 12.93 5.71 -6.41
N LYS A 4 12.38 4.50 -6.30
CA LYS A 4 11.41 3.96 -7.27
C LYS A 4 10.26 4.95 -7.50
N PRO A 5 9.63 4.93 -8.70
CA PRO A 5 8.37 5.64 -8.93
C PRO A 5 7.32 5.26 -7.88
N ILE A 6 6.46 6.21 -7.49
CA ILE A 6 5.51 5.98 -6.39
C ILE A 6 4.57 4.80 -6.67
N SER A 7 4.15 4.64 -7.92
CA SER A 7 3.33 3.52 -8.39
C SER A 7 4.02 2.17 -8.22
N CYS A 8 5.31 2.08 -8.53
CA CYS A 8 6.10 0.87 -8.33
C CYS A 8 6.42 0.62 -6.85
N HIS A 9 6.52 1.68 -6.05
CA HIS A 9 6.82 1.58 -4.62
C HIS A 9 5.62 1.12 -3.80
N LEU A 10 4.41 1.47 -4.23
CA LEU A 10 3.16 1.06 -3.61
C LEU A 10 2.73 -0.36 -4.00
N PHE A 11 3.36 -0.97 -4.99
CA PHE A 11 2.96 -2.30 -5.46
C PHE A 11 3.03 -3.34 -4.31
N PRO A 12 1.98 -4.14 -4.05
CA PRO A 12 0.84 -4.49 -4.91
C PRO A 12 -0.39 -3.59 -4.86
N ILE A 13 -0.34 -2.45 -4.16
CA ILE A 13 -1.42 -1.48 -4.18
C ILE A 13 -1.39 -0.68 -5.49
N LYS A 14 -2.52 -0.61 -6.17
CA LYS A 14 -2.78 0.31 -7.28
C LYS A 14 -3.75 1.39 -6.88
N ILE A 15 -3.58 2.53 -7.54
CA ILE A 15 -4.39 3.70 -7.29
C ILE A 15 -5.10 4.05 -8.59
N SER A 16 -6.42 4.01 -8.57
CA SER A 16 -7.29 4.54 -9.61
C SER A 16 -8.03 5.76 -9.07
N ARG A 17 -8.50 6.63 -9.96
CA ARG A 17 -9.32 7.79 -9.60
C ARG A 17 -10.77 7.50 -9.96
N SER A 18 -11.70 8.04 -9.19
CA SER A 18 -13.11 7.99 -9.53
C SER A 18 -13.38 8.81 -10.79
N GLU A 19 -14.26 8.30 -11.64
CA GLU A 19 -14.77 9.06 -12.81
C GLU A 19 -15.81 10.10 -12.40
N LEU A 20 -16.44 9.91 -11.23
CA LEU A 20 -17.51 10.78 -10.72
C LEU A 20 -16.97 11.92 -9.84
N ASP A 21 -15.85 11.71 -9.16
CA ASP A 21 -15.24 12.66 -8.24
C ASP A 21 -13.70 12.68 -8.42
N PRO A 22 -13.12 13.76 -8.98
CA PRO A 22 -11.68 13.88 -9.20
C PRO A 22 -10.82 13.81 -7.93
N ASP A 23 -11.40 14.16 -6.77
CA ASP A 23 -10.71 14.18 -5.48
C ASP A 23 -10.73 12.80 -4.79
N MET A 24 -11.49 11.85 -5.34
CA MET A 24 -11.58 10.48 -4.82
C MET A 24 -10.57 9.55 -5.50
N GLU A 25 -9.69 8.95 -4.68
CA GLU A 25 -8.79 7.88 -5.10
C GLU A 25 -9.23 6.53 -4.51
N TYR A 26 -9.22 5.49 -5.35
CA TYR A 26 -9.38 4.10 -4.92
C TYR A 26 -8.01 3.46 -4.72
N VAL A 27 -7.81 2.84 -3.56
CA VAL A 27 -6.55 2.21 -3.17
C VAL A 27 -6.75 0.70 -3.12
N ASN A 28 -6.52 0.04 -4.27
CA ASN A 28 -6.88 -1.36 -4.49
C ASN A 28 -5.67 -2.29 -4.36
N TYR A 29 -5.85 -3.43 -3.71
CA TYR A 29 -4.84 -4.49 -3.65
C TYR A 29 -4.91 -5.36 -4.90
N GLU A 30 -3.90 -5.28 -5.77
CA GLU A 30 -3.83 -5.99 -7.05
C GLU A 30 -2.46 -6.68 -7.26
N PRO A 31 -2.19 -7.79 -6.54
CA PRO A 31 -0.98 -8.56 -6.76
C PRO A 31 -0.97 -9.19 -8.17
N ARG A 32 0.19 -9.18 -8.81
CA ARG A 32 0.44 -9.83 -10.11
C ARG A 32 1.31 -11.05 -9.91
N GLU A 33 0.79 -12.22 -10.22
CA GLU A 33 1.45 -13.51 -9.93
C GLU A 33 2.90 -13.57 -10.44
N ASP A 34 3.15 -13.04 -11.64
CA ASP A 34 4.47 -13.13 -12.28
C ASP A 34 5.48 -12.13 -11.71
N LEU A 35 5.09 -10.85 -11.67
CA LEU A 35 5.98 -9.71 -11.36
C LEU A 35 6.23 -9.54 -9.87
N CYS A 36 5.26 -9.89 -9.03
CA CYS A 36 5.40 -9.71 -7.59
C CYS A 36 5.56 -11.00 -6.81
N ARG A 37 5.80 -12.12 -7.49
CA ARG A 37 6.17 -13.40 -6.87
C ARG A 37 7.25 -13.27 -5.81
N ALA A 38 8.28 -12.46 -6.07
CA ALA A 38 9.36 -12.20 -5.12
C ALA A 38 8.88 -11.44 -3.87
N ALA A 39 8.07 -10.39 -4.07
CA ALA A 39 7.49 -9.59 -2.99
C ALA A 39 6.46 -10.40 -2.18
N CYS A 40 5.61 -11.19 -2.84
CA CYS A 40 4.66 -12.10 -2.19
C CYS A 40 5.38 -13.17 -1.38
N LYS A 41 6.44 -13.82 -1.92
CA LYS A 41 7.26 -14.77 -1.16
C LYS A 41 7.86 -14.13 0.10
N LEU A 42 8.37 -12.90 -0.02
CA LEU A 42 8.89 -12.14 1.12
C LEU A 42 7.79 -11.81 2.13
N GLY A 43 6.63 -11.36 1.66
CA GLY A 43 5.45 -11.08 2.48
C GLY A 43 4.96 -12.32 3.25
N THR A 44 4.88 -13.48 2.59
CA THR A 44 4.52 -14.76 3.23
C THR A 44 5.53 -15.14 4.31
N LYS A 45 6.83 -14.90 4.08
CA LYS A 45 7.87 -15.18 5.09
C LYS A 45 7.78 -14.25 6.29
N LEU A 46 7.53 -12.96 6.06
CA LEU A 46 7.45 -11.95 7.11
C LEU A 46 6.13 -12.00 7.89
N LYS A 47 5.06 -12.56 7.31
CA LYS A 47 3.70 -12.60 7.90
C LYS A 47 3.20 -11.23 8.37
N VAL A 48 3.62 -10.17 7.68
CA VAL A 48 3.21 -8.80 7.96
C VAL A 48 2.04 -8.37 7.06
N PRO A 49 1.07 -7.59 7.57
CA PRO A 49 0.05 -6.96 6.75
C PRO A 49 0.64 -6.07 5.66
N VAL A 50 -0.04 -5.98 4.52
CA VAL A 50 0.41 -5.21 3.34
C VAL A 50 0.66 -3.74 3.67
N TYR A 51 -0.23 -3.11 4.46
CA TYR A 51 -0.07 -1.70 4.82
C TYR A 51 1.20 -1.44 5.65
N GLN A 52 1.64 -2.40 6.47
CA GLN A 52 2.88 -2.29 7.24
C GLN A 52 4.11 -2.48 6.35
N PHE A 53 4.04 -3.41 5.40
CA PHE A 53 5.10 -3.62 4.40
C PHE A 53 5.32 -2.38 3.52
N LEU A 54 4.23 -1.68 3.18
CA LEU A 54 4.24 -0.49 2.34
C LEU A 54 4.31 0.83 3.13
N LYS A 55 4.71 0.80 4.41
CA LYS A 55 4.75 1.97 5.29
C LYS A 55 5.41 3.18 4.63
N ASP A 56 6.64 3.03 4.14
CA ASP A 56 7.39 4.13 3.53
C ASP A 56 6.76 4.63 2.23
N ALA A 57 6.12 3.75 1.48
CA ALA A 57 5.44 4.11 0.23
C ALA A 57 4.14 4.88 0.50
N LEU A 58 3.36 4.45 1.50
CA LEU A 58 2.13 5.10 1.93
C LEU A 58 2.40 6.46 2.56
N ILE A 59 3.38 6.56 3.46
CA ILE A 59 3.79 7.83 4.06
C ILE A 59 4.28 8.80 2.99
N ARG A 60 5.03 8.32 1.99
CA ARG A 60 5.51 9.16 0.89
C ARG A 60 4.37 9.71 0.02
N LYS A 61 3.29 8.96 -0.18
CA LYS A 61 2.17 9.40 -1.02
C LYS A 61 1.14 10.24 -0.23
N TYR A 62 0.75 9.79 0.94
CA TYR A 62 -0.39 10.31 1.71
C TYR A 62 0.00 11.02 3.01
N GLY A 63 1.28 10.97 3.39
CA GLY A 63 1.77 11.58 4.62
C GLY A 63 1.70 10.65 5.84
N GLN A 64 2.32 11.13 6.92
CA GLN A 64 2.44 10.39 8.18
C GLN A 64 1.08 10.18 8.86
N GLU A 65 0.26 11.23 8.90
CA GLU A 65 -1.07 11.23 9.54
C GLU A 65 -2.01 10.17 8.94
N PHE A 66 -2.01 10.03 7.61
CA PHE A 66 -2.77 8.99 6.93
C PHE A 66 -2.35 7.59 7.36
N TYR A 67 -1.05 7.32 7.40
CA TYR A 67 -0.52 6.02 7.79
C TYR A 67 -0.85 5.69 9.24
N ASP A 68 -0.73 6.66 10.15
CA ASP A 68 -1.01 6.47 11.57
C ASP A 68 -2.50 6.17 11.79
N THR A 69 -3.37 6.89 11.09
CA THR A 69 -4.82 6.63 11.10
C THR A 69 -5.16 5.24 10.58
N LEU A 70 -4.60 4.85 9.43
CA LEU A 70 -4.77 3.51 8.85
C LEU A 70 -4.29 2.42 9.81
N SER A 71 -3.15 2.62 10.45
CA SER A 71 -2.58 1.68 11.41
C SER A 71 -3.43 1.56 12.67
N ALA A 72 -3.93 2.68 13.21
CA ALA A 72 -4.83 2.69 14.36
C ALA A 72 -6.14 1.95 14.05
N THR A 73 -6.75 2.20 12.90
CA THR A 73 -7.95 1.49 12.43
C THR A 73 -7.69 -0.01 12.29
N ALA A 74 -6.59 -0.40 11.67
CA ALA A 74 -6.24 -1.82 11.52
C ALA A 74 -6.01 -2.53 12.86
N VAL A 75 -5.46 -1.84 13.87
CA VAL A 75 -5.32 -2.37 15.24
C VAL A 75 -6.70 -2.49 15.90
N HIS A 76 -7.57 -1.50 15.71
CA HIS A 76 -8.93 -1.52 16.26
C HIS A 76 -9.78 -2.65 15.68
N MET A 77 -9.71 -2.90 14.36
CA MET A 77 -10.44 -3.96 13.66
C MET A 77 -9.95 -5.39 13.97
N LYS A 78 -8.76 -5.54 14.57
CA LYS A 78 -8.22 -6.84 14.98
C LYS A 78 -8.63 -7.26 16.39
N LYS A 79 -9.33 -6.41 17.13
CA LYS A 79 -10.00 -6.78 18.38
C LYS A 79 -11.28 -7.55 18.08
#